data_AF-A0A453RRQ5-F1
#
_entry.id   AF-A0A453RRQ5-F1
#
_cell.length_a   1.000
_cell.length_b   1.000
_cell.length_c   1.000
_cell.angle_alpha   90.00
_cell.angle_beta   90.00
_cell.angle_gamma   90.00
#
_symmetry.space_group_name_H-M   'P 1'
#
loop_
_entity.id
_entity.type
_entity.pdbx_description
1 polymer ?
#
loop_
_entity_poly.entity_id
_entity_poly.type
_entity_poly.pdbx_seq_one_letter_code
_entity_poly.pdbx_strand_id
1 'polypeptide(L)'
;TYVFTKAMGEMLLGQLHGAIPVVILRPSIITSILRDPLPGWMQGTRTIDTIIIGYAKQNLSCFLADLDLTMDVIPGDMVANAMMVAMVAHSEEQGAEVMYHATSSLRNPAPYGVLYESGRRHFYENPRLSKDGQVIPTKEMHFFKTIASFHLYMLIKYKLPLEVHPAPGEPAPLRPLLAALRRPHPEIQVRHASRRRLRALRLIQRMLRRHQLGAAAIDHDQDKPGGRHVQF
;
A
#
# COMPACT_ATOMS: atom_id res chain seq x y z
N THR A 1 -8.25 15.16 10.60
CA THR A 1 -8.04 16.52 11.13
C THR A 1 -7.44 17.48 10.11
N TYR A 2 -6.34 17.15 9.42
CA TYR A 2 -5.68 18.05 8.44
C TYR A 2 -6.62 18.72 7.42
N VAL A 3 -7.39 17.92 6.66
CA VAL A 3 -8.28 18.44 5.59
C VAL A 3 -9.33 19.39 6.16
N PHE A 4 -9.89 19.07 7.32
CA PHE A 4 -10.87 19.90 8.01
C PHE A 4 -10.26 21.25 8.41
N THR A 5 -9.07 21.25 8.99
CA THR A 5 -8.36 22.48 9.36
C THR A 5 -8.03 23.34 8.15
N LYS A 6 -7.60 22.74 7.02
CA LYS A 6 -7.34 23.47 5.78
C LYS A 6 -8.61 24.10 5.20
N ALA A 7 -9.71 23.34 5.14
CA ALA A 7 -11.00 23.84 4.66
C ALA A 7 -11.51 25.02 5.50
N MET A 8 -11.42 24.94 6.85
CA MET A 8 -11.76 26.08 7.70
C MET A 8 -10.88 27.30 7.44
N GLY A 9 -9.58 27.10 7.20
CA GLY A 9 -8.66 28.18 6.85
C GLY A 9 -9.02 28.87 5.53
N GLU A 10 -9.39 28.08 4.50
CA GLU A 10 -9.88 28.61 3.23
C GLU A 10 -11.16 29.43 3.42
N MET A 11 -12.13 28.93 4.20
CA MET A 11 -13.37 29.66 4.51
C MET A 11 -13.12 30.97 5.26
N LEU A 12 -12.22 30.96 6.25
CA LEU A 12 -11.87 32.16 7.01
C LEU A 12 -11.18 33.20 6.13
N LEU A 13 -10.30 32.78 5.21
CA LEU A 13 -9.67 33.68 4.24
C LEU A 13 -10.72 34.34 3.33
N GLY A 14 -11.65 33.55 2.77
CA GLY A 14 -12.74 34.08 1.95
C GLY A 14 -13.70 35.02 2.71
N GLN A 15 -13.81 34.90 4.04
CA GLN A 15 -14.64 35.81 4.84
C GLN A 15 -13.92 37.08 5.29
N LEU A 16 -12.59 37.01 5.50
CA LEU A 16 -11.83 38.05 6.20
C LEU A 16 -10.87 38.84 5.31
N HIS A 17 -10.75 38.52 4.01
CA HIS A 17 -9.77 39.16 3.12
C HIS A 17 -10.03 40.66 2.85
N GLY A 18 -11.28 41.12 2.98
CA GLY A 18 -11.63 42.53 2.77
C GLY A 18 -11.26 43.02 1.37
N ALA A 19 -10.47 44.10 1.28
CA ALA A 19 -10.00 44.65 0.00
C ALA A 19 -8.73 43.95 -0.53
N ILE A 20 -8.09 43.08 0.27
CA ILE A 20 -6.86 42.39 -0.12
C ILE A 20 -7.22 41.28 -1.12
N PRO A 21 -6.56 41.21 -2.27
CA PRO A 21 -6.77 40.13 -3.23
C PRO A 21 -6.20 38.84 -2.67
N VAL A 22 -6.98 37.76 -2.72
CA VAL A 22 -6.60 36.46 -2.19
C VAL A 22 -6.69 35.38 -3.27
N VAL A 23 -5.58 34.66 -3.41
CA VAL A 23 -5.48 33.49 -4.29
C VAL A 23 -5.24 32.26 -3.44
N ILE A 24 -6.14 31.28 -3.53
CA ILE A 24 -6.03 29.98 -2.85
C ILE A 24 -5.58 28.94 -3.89
N LEU A 25 -4.32 28.50 -3.77
CA LEU A 25 -3.77 27.42 -4.60
C LEU A 25 -3.91 26.07 -3.87
N ARG A 26 -4.60 25.12 -4.51
CA ARG A 26 -4.83 23.75 -4.01
C ARG A 26 -4.02 22.75 -4.83
N PRO A 27 -2.78 22.44 -4.42
CA PRO A 27 -1.98 21.44 -5.10
C PRO A 27 -2.45 20.02 -4.76
N SER A 28 -2.20 19.09 -5.68
CA SER A 28 -2.23 17.66 -5.35
C SER A 28 -0.97 17.24 -4.60
N ILE A 29 -0.64 15.95 -4.56
CA ILE A 29 0.49 15.47 -3.75
C ILE A 29 1.80 16.01 -4.33
N ILE A 30 2.45 16.91 -3.58
CA ILE A 30 3.70 17.53 -4.01
C ILE A 30 4.85 16.55 -3.89
N THR A 31 5.50 16.26 -5.02
CA THR A 31 6.69 15.41 -5.14
C THR A 31 7.98 16.25 -5.15
N SER A 32 9.10 15.65 -5.54
CA SER A 32 10.37 16.36 -5.72
C SER A 32 10.29 17.40 -6.85
N ILE A 33 11.32 18.24 -6.91
CA ILE A 33 11.49 19.21 -7.98
C ILE A 33 11.80 18.49 -9.29
N LEU A 34 11.12 18.87 -10.37
CA LEU A 34 11.36 18.30 -11.69
C LEU A 34 12.59 18.90 -12.37
N ARG A 35 12.76 20.24 -12.32
CA ARG A 35 13.83 20.97 -13.00
C ARG A 35 14.55 21.97 -12.10
N ASP A 36 13.87 23.03 -11.67
CA ASP A 36 14.54 24.20 -11.07
C ASP A 36 14.23 24.33 -9.57
N PRO A 37 15.18 24.73 -8.71
CA PRO A 37 16.60 25.01 -8.99
C PRO A 37 17.50 23.77 -8.91
N LEU A 38 16.99 22.63 -8.42
CA LEU A 38 17.76 21.40 -8.25
C LEU A 38 16.88 20.17 -8.52
N PRO A 39 17.04 19.48 -9.66
CA PRO A 39 16.24 18.30 -10.00
C PRO A 39 16.33 17.21 -8.93
N GLY A 40 15.20 16.63 -8.57
CA GLY A 40 15.11 15.58 -7.56
C GLY A 40 15.17 16.09 -6.11
N TRP A 41 15.37 17.38 -5.87
CA TRP A 41 15.37 17.92 -4.51
C TRP A 41 13.98 17.85 -3.87
N MET A 42 13.95 17.58 -2.57
CA MET A 42 12.73 17.44 -1.77
C MET A 42 12.98 17.86 -0.32
N GLN A 43 12.05 18.61 0.26
CA GLN A 43 12.13 19.04 1.65
C GLN A 43 11.59 17.94 2.58
N GLY A 44 12.51 17.18 3.17
CA GLY A 44 12.20 16.16 4.16
C GLY A 44 11.49 14.93 3.58
N THR A 45 11.08 14.02 4.45
CA THR A 45 10.38 12.79 4.07
C THR A 45 8.87 12.94 4.28
N ARG A 46 8.10 12.88 3.19
CA ARG A 46 6.63 12.89 3.20
C ARG A 46 6.07 11.48 2.97
N THR A 47 4.76 11.37 2.78
CA THR A 47 4.04 10.09 2.69
C THR A 47 4.52 9.17 1.57
N ILE A 48 4.74 9.68 0.36
CA ILE A 48 5.26 8.85 -0.75
C ILE A 48 6.70 8.43 -0.45
N ASP A 49 7.49 9.35 0.08
CA ASP A 49 8.90 9.13 0.37
C ASP A 49 9.11 8.06 1.46
N THR A 50 8.25 8.00 2.47
CA THR A 50 8.32 6.93 3.48
C THR A 50 8.07 5.55 2.86
N ILE A 51 7.18 5.44 1.88
CA ILE A 51 6.94 4.19 1.14
C ILE A 51 8.19 3.82 0.34
N ILE A 52 8.77 4.78 -0.40
CA ILE A 52 10.01 4.56 -1.16
C ILE A 52 11.15 4.13 -0.24
N ILE A 53 11.34 4.80 0.90
CA ILE A 53 12.39 4.47 1.88
C ILE A 53 12.15 3.10 2.50
N GLY A 54 10.90 2.77 2.85
CA GLY A 54 10.53 1.46 3.38
C GLY A 54 10.84 0.34 2.39
N TYR A 55 10.55 0.58 1.11
CA TYR A 55 10.91 -0.31 0.02
C TYR A 55 12.43 -0.38 -0.19
N ALA A 56 13.13 0.75 -0.21
CA ALA A 56 14.58 0.82 -0.36
C ALA A 56 15.29 -0.02 0.71
N LYS A 57 14.88 0.13 1.97
CA LYS A 57 15.41 -0.63 3.12
C LYS A 57 14.96 -2.09 3.16
N GLN A 58 14.07 -2.50 2.26
CA GLN A 58 13.46 -3.85 2.23
C GLN A 58 12.68 -4.19 3.50
N ASN A 59 12.26 -3.18 4.26
CA ASN A 59 11.41 -3.33 5.45
C ASN A 59 9.93 -3.42 5.08
N LEU A 60 9.57 -3.04 3.86
CA LEU A 60 8.21 -3.08 3.34
C LEU A 60 8.08 -4.19 2.29
N SER A 61 7.66 -5.38 2.72
CA SER A 61 7.49 -6.55 1.83
C SER A 61 6.14 -6.59 1.09
N CYS A 62 5.16 -5.82 1.56
CA CYS A 62 3.84 -5.73 0.94
C CYS A 62 3.16 -4.39 1.22
N PHE A 63 2.26 -3.99 0.33
CA PHE A 63 1.50 -2.75 0.46
C PHE A 63 0.07 -2.88 -0.08
N LEU A 64 -0.87 -2.18 0.55
CA LEU A 64 -2.25 -2.06 0.07
C LEU A 64 -2.32 -0.92 -0.96
N ALA A 65 -2.17 -1.25 -2.24
CA ALA A 65 -2.37 -0.31 -3.33
C ALA A 65 -2.81 -1.05 -4.60
N ASP A 66 -3.61 -0.37 -5.41
CA ASP A 66 -3.89 -0.76 -6.79
C ASP A 66 -2.92 -0.03 -7.71
N LEU A 67 -2.04 -0.77 -8.38
CA LEU A 67 -1.01 -0.19 -9.27
C LEU A 67 -1.61 0.50 -10.50
N ASP A 68 -2.84 0.15 -10.87
CA ASP A 68 -3.56 0.75 -11.99
C ASP A 68 -4.23 2.07 -11.61
N LEU A 69 -4.33 2.38 -10.31
CA LEU A 69 -4.94 3.62 -9.84
C LEU A 69 -4.01 4.80 -10.11
N THR A 70 -4.57 5.86 -10.68
CA THR A 70 -3.85 7.10 -10.94
C THR A 70 -3.61 7.86 -9.64
N MET A 71 -2.35 8.22 -9.42
CA MET A 71 -1.91 9.07 -8.33
C MET A 71 -1.88 10.53 -8.82
N ASP A 72 -2.61 11.41 -8.13
CA ASP A 72 -2.55 12.84 -8.42
C ASP A 72 -1.35 13.46 -7.70
N VAL A 73 -0.27 13.64 -8.46
CA VAL A 73 1.00 14.22 -8.00
C VAL A 73 1.39 15.40 -8.85
N ILE A 74 2.06 16.38 -8.25
CA ILE A 74 2.60 17.53 -8.96
C ILE A 74 4.03 17.81 -8.48
N PRO A 75 4.99 18.13 -9.37
CA PRO A 75 6.32 18.57 -8.97
C PRO A 75 6.30 19.88 -8.19
N GLY A 76 7.20 20.02 -7.22
CA GLY A 76 7.23 21.20 -6.34
C GLY A 76 7.51 22.52 -7.05
N ASP A 77 8.39 22.49 -8.05
CA ASP A 77 8.72 23.63 -8.92
C ASP A 77 7.53 24.08 -9.77
N MET A 78 6.72 23.14 -10.26
CA MET A 78 5.48 23.48 -10.98
C MET A 78 4.46 24.18 -10.07
N VAL A 79 4.35 23.76 -8.81
CA VAL A 79 3.47 24.44 -7.84
C VAL A 79 3.96 25.85 -7.54
N ALA A 80 5.27 26.03 -7.34
CA ALA A 80 5.86 27.34 -7.11
C ALA A 80 5.63 28.27 -8.31
N ASN A 81 5.84 27.78 -9.53
CA ASN A 81 5.58 28.53 -10.76
C ASN A 81 4.10 28.90 -10.90
N ALA A 82 3.18 27.96 -10.64
CA ALA A 82 1.75 28.23 -10.65
C ALA A 82 1.35 29.30 -9.63
N MET A 83 1.94 29.27 -8.43
CA MET A 83 1.72 30.28 -7.40
C MET A 83 2.18 31.67 -7.86
N MET A 84 3.39 31.80 -8.40
CA MET A 84 3.90 33.08 -8.92
C MET A 84 3.02 33.63 -10.05
N VAL A 85 2.62 32.78 -11.00
CA VAL A 85 1.74 33.17 -12.11
C VAL A 85 0.39 33.63 -11.59
N ALA A 86 -0.22 32.89 -10.66
CA ALA A 86 -1.52 33.25 -10.11
C ALA A 86 -1.45 34.56 -9.30
N MET A 87 -0.36 34.80 -8.55
CA MET A 87 -0.13 36.06 -7.85
C MET A 87 -0.06 37.25 -8.83
N VAL A 88 0.71 37.13 -9.92
CA VAL A 88 0.82 38.20 -10.93
C VAL A 88 -0.49 38.40 -11.68
N ALA A 89 -1.23 37.33 -11.99
CA ALA A 89 -2.50 37.41 -12.70
C ALA A 89 -3.57 38.20 -11.93
N HIS A 90 -3.54 38.15 -10.60
CA HIS A 90 -4.53 38.82 -9.74
C HIS A 90 -3.95 40.00 -8.95
N SER A 91 -2.76 40.50 -9.30
CA SER A 91 -2.08 41.54 -8.50
C SER A 91 -2.80 42.90 -8.52
N GLU A 92 -3.58 43.18 -9.56
CA GLU A 92 -4.29 44.45 -9.75
C GLU A 92 -5.79 44.36 -9.46
N GLU A 93 -6.32 43.16 -9.23
CA GLU A 93 -7.73 42.97 -8.93
C GLU A 93 -8.04 43.40 -7.50
N GLN A 94 -9.08 44.19 -7.27
CA GLN A 94 -9.47 44.58 -5.90
C GLN A 94 -10.49 43.59 -5.33
N GLY A 95 -10.22 43.05 -4.13
CA GLY A 95 -11.14 42.18 -3.41
C GLY A 95 -11.46 40.85 -4.11
N ALA A 96 -10.61 40.39 -5.04
CA ALA A 96 -10.79 39.10 -5.69
C ALA A 96 -10.49 37.94 -4.74
N GLU A 97 -11.34 36.91 -4.78
CA GLU A 97 -11.09 35.60 -4.17
C GLU A 97 -11.08 34.56 -5.29
N VAL A 98 -9.90 34.00 -5.60
CA VAL A 98 -9.75 33.05 -6.70
C VAL A 98 -9.12 31.76 -6.21
N MET A 99 -9.66 30.63 -6.65
CA MET A 99 -9.18 29.29 -6.31
C MET A 99 -8.64 28.56 -7.53
N TYR A 100 -7.39 28.12 -7.45
CA TYR A 100 -6.72 27.31 -8.47
C TYR A 100 -6.42 25.90 -7.96
N HIS A 101 -6.57 24.90 -8.84
CA HIS A 101 -6.16 23.53 -8.56
C HIS A 101 -4.90 23.20 -9.37
N ALA A 102 -3.80 22.90 -8.68
CA ALA A 102 -2.53 22.54 -9.31
C ALA A 102 -2.34 21.01 -9.23
N THR A 103 -2.81 20.30 -10.26
CA THR A 103 -2.89 18.83 -10.29
C THR A 103 -2.24 18.24 -11.54
N SER A 104 -1.97 16.93 -11.57
CA SER A 104 -1.36 16.27 -12.74
C SER A 104 -2.25 16.24 -13.99
N SER A 105 -3.54 16.57 -13.85
CA SER A 105 -4.56 16.44 -14.89
C SER A 105 -4.71 15.00 -15.42
N LEU A 106 -5.73 14.76 -16.24
CA LEU A 106 -5.92 13.48 -16.95
C LEU A 106 -5.06 13.37 -18.22
N ARG A 107 -4.34 14.43 -18.60
CA ARG A 107 -3.50 14.46 -19.81
C ARG A 107 -2.24 13.61 -19.68
N ASN A 108 -1.69 13.50 -18.48
CA ASN A 108 -0.50 12.69 -18.20
C ASN A 108 -0.69 11.95 -16.86
N PRO A 109 -1.56 10.94 -16.83
CA PRO A 109 -1.85 10.22 -15.60
C PRO A 109 -0.61 9.48 -15.10
N ALA A 110 -0.36 9.52 -13.80
CA ALA A 110 0.72 8.78 -13.15
C ALA A 110 0.16 7.63 -12.30
N PRO A 111 0.01 6.41 -12.84
CA PRO A 111 -0.38 5.25 -12.05
C PRO A 111 0.61 4.95 -10.92
N TYR A 112 0.13 4.36 -9.82
CA TYR A 112 1.01 3.85 -8.76
C TYR A 112 2.05 2.84 -9.28
N GLY A 113 1.73 2.13 -10.38
CA GLY A 113 2.68 1.28 -11.09
C GLY A 113 3.91 2.03 -11.58
N VAL A 114 3.78 3.28 -12.05
CA VAL A 114 4.92 4.09 -12.52
C VAL A 114 5.88 4.38 -11.36
N LEU A 115 5.34 4.73 -10.18
CA LEU A 115 6.14 4.95 -8.97
C LEU A 115 6.87 3.67 -8.57
N TYR A 116 6.16 2.54 -8.51
CA TYR A 116 6.75 1.25 -8.14
C TYR A 116 7.85 0.82 -9.12
N GLU A 117 7.57 0.84 -10.42
CA GLU A 117 8.53 0.42 -11.45
C GLU A 117 9.75 1.32 -11.51
N SER A 118 9.57 2.64 -11.33
CA SER A 118 10.68 3.58 -11.26
C SER A 118 11.58 3.31 -10.06
N GLY A 119 10.98 3.11 -8.87
CA GLY A 119 11.73 2.74 -7.66
C GLY A 119 12.42 1.38 -7.80
N ARG A 120 11.70 0.36 -8.27
CA ARG A 120 12.22 -1.00 -8.50
C ARG A 120 13.43 -0.96 -9.44
N ARG A 121 13.28 -0.36 -10.62
CA ARG A 121 14.36 -0.21 -11.60
C ARG A 121 15.57 0.52 -11.01
N HIS A 122 15.35 1.69 -10.40
CA HIS A 122 16.43 2.46 -9.78
C HIS A 122 17.22 1.64 -8.76
N PHE A 123 16.51 0.87 -7.92
CA PHE A 123 17.10 0.06 -6.87
C PHE A 123 17.73 -1.26 -7.34
N TYR A 124 17.44 -1.71 -8.56
CA TYR A 124 18.17 -2.80 -9.23
C TYR A 124 19.44 -2.27 -9.90
N GLU A 125 19.36 -1.13 -10.59
CA GLU A 125 20.49 -0.49 -11.27
C GLU A 125 21.50 0.11 -10.27
N ASN A 126 21.02 0.52 -9.09
CA ASN A 126 21.83 1.09 -8.01
C ASN A 126 21.64 0.27 -6.73
N PRO A 127 22.32 -0.90 -6.61
CA PRO A 127 22.25 -1.73 -5.41
C PRO A 127 22.73 -0.96 -4.18
N ARG A 128 21.97 -1.03 -3.10
CA ARG A 128 22.29 -0.33 -1.85
C ARG A 128 23.23 -1.18 -1.01
N LEU A 129 24.06 -0.53 -0.20
CA LEU A 129 24.94 -1.21 0.74
C LEU A 129 24.37 -1.11 2.17
N SER A 130 24.51 -2.19 2.93
CA SER A 130 24.32 -2.21 4.38
C SER A 130 25.45 -1.43 5.06
N LYS A 131 25.29 -1.16 6.35
CA LYS A 131 26.35 -0.59 7.20
C LYS A 131 27.64 -1.42 7.15
N ASP A 132 27.50 -2.73 6.94
CA ASP A 132 28.61 -3.68 6.87
C ASP A 132 29.20 -3.83 5.45
N GLY A 133 28.82 -2.95 4.51
CA GLY A 133 29.29 -2.99 3.12
C GLY A 133 28.67 -4.09 2.25
N GLN A 134 27.76 -4.90 2.79
CA GLN A 134 27.07 -5.95 2.04
C GLN A 134 25.94 -5.38 1.18
N VAL A 135 25.76 -5.93 -0.03
CA VAL A 135 24.68 -5.50 -0.92
C VAL A 135 23.32 -5.92 -0.33
N ILE A 136 22.40 -4.96 -0.21
CA ILE A 136 21.01 -5.20 0.18
C ILE A 136 20.25 -5.67 -1.08
N PRO A 137 19.80 -6.93 -1.14
CA PRO A 137 19.11 -7.42 -2.32
C PRO A 137 17.76 -6.73 -2.47
N THR A 138 17.50 -6.19 -3.66
CA THR A 138 16.19 -5.63 -4.01
C THR A 138 15.23 -6.77 -4.30
N LYS A 139 14.20 -6.91 -3.45
CA LYS A 139 13.09 -7.86 -3.63
C LYS A 139 11.87 -7.13 -4.17
N GLU A 140 10.98 -7.88 -4.80
CA GLU A 140 9.69 -7.35 -5.25
C GLU A 140 8.75 -7.13 -4.06
N MET A 141 7.85 -6.16 -4.20
CA MET A 141 6.86 -5.85 -3.19
C MET A 141 5.51 -6.44 -3.61
N HIS A 142 4.83 -7.10 -2.68
CA HIS A 142 3.51 -7.66 -2.96
C HIS A 142 2.43 -6.59 -2.79
N PHE A 143 1.65 -6.35 -3.84
CA PHE A 143 0.54 -5.39 -3.81
C PHE A 143 -0.80 -6.08 -3.64
N PHE A 144 -1.65 -5.48 -2.80
CA PHE A 144 -3.01 -5.94 -2.58
C PHE A 144 -4.00 -4.85 -2.99
N LYS A 145 -4.90 -5.16 -3.93
CA LYS A 145 -5.93 -4.23 -4.39
C LYS A 145 -7.07 -4.05 -3.38
N THR A 146 -7.27 -5.01 -2.48
CA THR A 146 -8.38 -4.99 -1.51
C THR A 146 -7.91 -5.19 -0.08
N ILE A 147 -8.58 -4.52 0.86
CA ILE A 147 -8.31 -4.67 2.29
C ILE A 147 -8.53 -6.11 2.76
N ALA A 148 -9.49 -6.83 2.17
CA ALA A 148 -9.77 -8.22 2.51
C ALA A 148 -8.60 -9.15 2.15
N SER A 149 -8.03 -9.02 0.94
CA SER A 149 -6.85 -9.81 0.55
C SER A 149 -5.62 -9.46 1.38
N PHE A 150 -5.45 -8.17 1.70
CA PHE A 150 -4.36 -7.70 2.55
C PHE A 150 -4.47 -8.27 3.97
N HIS A 151 -5.65 -8.18 4.60
CA HIS A 151 -5.89 -8.74 5.94
C HIS A 151 -5.72 -10.26 5.96
N LEU A 152 -6.16 -10.96 4.92
CA LEU A 152 -5.97 -12.41 4.82
C LEU A 152 -4.48 -12.78 4.76
N TYR A 153 -3.71 -12.05 3.96
CA TYR A 153 -2.25 -12.23 3.89
C TYR A 153 -1.58 -11.92 5.23
N MET A 154 -1.95 -10.81 5.87
CA MET A 154 -1.41 -10.42 7.18
C MET A 154 -1.72 -11.47 8.26
N LEU A 155 -2.95 -12.00 8.25
CA LEU A 155 -3.37 -13.08 9.14
C LEU A 155 -2.47 -14.31 8.95
N ILE A 156 -2.37 -14.80 7.71
CA ILE A 156 -1.65 -16.05 7.40
C ILE A 156 -0.14 -15.91 7.65
N LYS A 157 0.47 -14.82 7.21
CA LYS A 157 1.93 -14.66 7.23
C LYS A 157 2.49 -14.21 8.58
N TYR A 158 1.76 -13.37 9.31
CA TYR A 158 2.29 -12.75 10.53
C TYR A 158 1.53 -13.19 11.78
N LYS A 159 0.20 -13.16 11.76
CA LYS A 159 -0.59 -13.44 12.97
C LYS A 159 -0.65 -14.94 13.32
N LEU A 160 -0.85 -15.82 12.34
CA LEU A 160 -0.92 -17.27 12.60
C LEU A 160 0.38 -17.83 13.18
N PRO A 161 1.59 -17.54 12.65
CA PRO A 161 2.82 -18.03 13.25
C PRO A 161 3.04 -17.54 14.68
N LEU A 162 2.64 -16.30 14.99
CA LEU A 162 2.72 -15.74 16.35
C LEU A 162 1.78 -16.46 17.34
N GLU A 163 0.62 -16.93 16.87
CA GLU A 163 -0.32 -17.69 17.69
C GLU A 163 0.06 -19.17 17.80
N VAL A 164 0.76 -19.74 16.81
CA VAL A 164 1.10 -21.18 16.72
C VAL A 164 2.46 -21.52 17.32
N HIS A 165 3.28 -20.53 17.70
CA HIS A 165 4.51 -20.74 18.47
C HIS A 165 4.25 -20.50 19.97
N PRO A 166 3.71 -21.49 20.71
CA PRO A 166 3.61 -21.39 22.16
C PRO A 166 5.02 -21.35 22.77
N ALA A 167 5.12 -20.79 23.97
CA ALA A 167 6.29 -20.98 24.83
C ALA A 167 6.55 -22.50 25.00
N PRO A 168 7.81 -22.94 25.22
CA PRO A 168 8.13 -24.35 25.35
C PRO A 168 7.26 -25.00 26.45
N GLY A 169 6.38 -25.93 26.08
CA GLY A 169 5.55 -26.70 27.02
C GLY A 169 4.04 -26.50 26.92
N GLU A 170 3.53 -25.58 26.09
CA GLU A 170 2.08 -25.35 25.94
C GLU A 170 1.54 -25.93 24.61
N PRO A 171 0.39 -26.63 24.58
CA PRO A 171 -0.18 -27.17 23.34
C PRO A 171 -0.65 -26.05 22.41
N ALA A 172 -0.41 -26.21 21.09
CA ALA A 172 -0.74 -25.21 20.08
C ALA A 172 -2.24 -24.80 20.14
N PRO A 173 -2.56 -23.49 20.16
CA PRO A 173 -3.91 -23.02 20.34
C PRO A 173 -4.68 -23.08 19.00
N LEU A 174 -5.19 -24.26 18.64
CA LEU A 174 -6.00 -24.46 17.44
C LEU A 174 -7.41 -23.84 17.56
N ARG A 175 -7.91 -23.64 18.79
CA ARG A 175 -9.26 -23.10 19.06
C ARG A 175 -9.41 -21.59 18.80
N PRO A 176 -8.50 -20.70 19.26
CA PRO A 176 -8.52 -19.27 18.92
C PRO A 176 -8.38 -19.02 17.41
N LEU A 177 -7.60 -19.85 16.72
CA LEU A 177 -7.30 -19.76 15.30
C LEU A 177 -8.56 -19.96 14.43
N LEU A 178 -9.37 -20.98 14.77
CA LEU A 178 -10.68 -21.20 14.15
C LEU A 178 -11.70 -20.12 14.50
N ALA A 179 -11.60 -19.50 15.69
CA ALA A 179 -12.44 -18.39 16.10
C ALA A 179 -12.09 -17.09 15.36
N ALA A 180 -10.81 -16.79 15.15
CA ALA A 180 -10.33 -15.64 14.39
C ALA A 180 -10.73 -15.70 12.91
N LEU A 181 -10.72 -16.89 12.31
CA LEU A 181 -11.22 -17.13 10.94
C LEU A 181 -12.75 -17.07 10.84
N ARG A 182 -13.47 -17.23 11.96
CA ARG A 182 -14.95 -17.16 12.02
C ARG A 182 -15.48 -15.77 12.36
N ARG A 183 -14.67 -14.86 12.91
CA ARG A 183 -15.13 -13.52 13.27
C ARG A 183 -15.29 -12.65 12.01
N PRO A 184 -16.49 -12.18 11.67
CA PRO A 184 -16.63 -11.15 10.65
C PRO A 184 -15.97 -9.86 11.14
N HIS A 185 -15.18 -9.22 10.27
CA HIS A 185 -14.58 -7.91 10.54
C HIS A 185 -15.71 -6.87 10.74
N PRO A 186 -15.62 -5.98 11.75
CA PRO A 186 -16.72 -5.08 12.13
C PRO A 186 -17.09 -4.00 11.10
N GLU A 187 -16.45 -3.92 9.93
CA GLU A 187 -16.78 -2.95 8.88
C GLU A 187 -17.53 -3.53 7.68
N ILE A 188 -17.92 -4.81 7.71
CA ILE A 188 -18.73 -5.40 6.63
C ILE A 188 -20.21 -5.39 7.05
N GLN A 189 -20.76 -4.19 7.20
CA GLN A 189 -22.21 -3.98 7.30
C GLN A 189 -22.72 -3.09 6.18
N VAL A 190 -22.32 -3.36 4.92
CA VAL A 190 -23.06 -2.85 3.75
C VAL A 190 -23.13 -3.92 2.64
N ARG A 191 -24.33 -4.50 2.55
CA ARG A 191 -25.06 -5.04 1.39
C ARG A 191 -24.46 -6.16 0.50
N HIS A 192 -25.26 -7.23 0.42
CA HIS A 192 -25.41 -8.26 -0.62
C HIS A 192 -24.18 -9.06 -1.07
N ALA A 193 -24.04 -10.22 -0.42
CA ALA A 193 -23.17 -11.31 -0.82
C ALA A 193 -23.58 -11.90 -2.18
N SER A 194 -22.72 -11.75 -3.19
CA SER A 194 -22.85 -12.47 -4.45
C SER A 194 -22.41 -13.93 -4.28
N ARG A 195 -23.12 -14.84 -4.96
CA ARG A 195 -22.98 -16.32 -4.94
C ARG A 195 -21.54 -16.85 -5.18
N ARG A 196 -20.60 -15.98 -5.56
CA ARG A 196 -19.18 -16.29 -5.82
C ARG A 196 -18.38 -16.53 -4.53
N ARG A 197 -18.65 -15.81 -3.42
CA ARG A 197 -17.96 -16.02 -2.12
C ARG A 197 -18.27 -17.39 -1.51
N LEU A 198 -19.50 -17.87 -1.64
CA LEU A 198 -19.91 -19.21 -1.19
C LEU A 198 -19.24 -20.34 -1.99
N ARG A 199 -18.95 -20.13 -3.28
CA ARG A 199 -18.21 -21.12 -4.09
C ARG A 199 -16.75 -21.20 -3.69
N ALA A 200 -16.09 -20.05 -3.45
CA ALA A 200 -14.70 -20.01 -2.98
C ALA A 200 -14.53 -20.67 -1.60
N LEU A 201 -15.43 -20.37 -0.65
CA LEU A 201 -15.42 -21.01 0.68
C LEU A 201 -15.66 -22.52 0.62
N ARG A 202 -16.56 -23.00 -0.25
CA ARG A 202 -16.79 -24.44 -0.46
C ARG A 202 -15.58 -25.12 -1.13
N LEU A 203 -14.85 -24.42 -2.00
CA LEU A 203 -13.64 -24.93 -2.65
C LEU A 203 -12.50 -25.09 -1.62
N ILE A 204 -12.29 -24.08 -0.78
CA ILE A 204 -11.29 -24.09 0.29
C ILE A 204 -11.62 -25.19 1.32
N GLN A 205 -12.88 -25.35 1.71
CA GLN A 205 -13.31 -26.43 2.60
C GLN A 205 -13.16 -27.83 1.97
N ARG A 206 -13.32 -27.98 0.65
CA ARG A 206 -13.08 -29.26 -0.05
C ARG A 206 -11.59 -29.59 -0.16
N MET A 207 -10.73 -28.60 -0.37
CA MET A 207 -9.28 -28.78 -0.40
C MET A 207 -8.75 -29.18 0.97
N LEU A 208 -9.24 -28.56 2.05
CA LEU A 208 -8.86 -28.90 3.42
C LEU A 208 -9.30 -30.32 3.84
N ARG A 209 -10.48 -30.80 3.39
CA ARG A 209 -10.91 -32.19 3.64
C ARG A 209 -10.10 -33.24 2.88
N ARG A 210 -9.67 -32.95 1.64
CA ARG A 210 -8.80 -33.87 0.89
C ARG A 210 -7.41 -34.00 1.52
N HIS A 211 -6.90 -32.93 2.10
CA HIS A 211 -5.60 -32.95 2.78
C HIS A 211 -5.62 -33.70 4.13
N GLN A 212 -6.76 -33.72 4.83
CA GLN A 212 -6.93 -34.50 6.06
C GLN A 212 -7.18 -36.00 5.81
N LEU A 213 -7.82 -36.37 4.69
CA LEU A 213 -8.03 -37.77 4.32
C LEU A 213 -6.77 -38.44 3.72
N GLY A 214 -5.85 -37.66 3.14
CA GLY A 214 -4.56 -38.17 2.65
C GLY A 214 -3.53 -38.45 3.75
N ALA A 215 -3.66 -37.81 4.91
CA ALA A 215 -2.76 -38.02 6.05
C ALA A 215 -3.16 -39.23 6.94
N ALA A 216 -4.39 -39.74 6.80
CA ALA A 216 -4.88 -40.90 7.56
C ALA A 216 -4.62 -42.25 6.87
N ALA A 217 -4.07 -42.27 5.65
CA ALA A 217 -3.82 -43.48 4.86
C ALA A 217 -2.33 -43.89 4.83
N ILE A 218 -1.44 -43.19 5.53
CA ILE A 218 0.01 -43.45 5.51
C ILE A 218 0.53 -44.09 6.80
N ASP A 219 -0.31 -44.22 7.84
CA ASP A 219 0.12 -44.68 9.17
C ASP A 219 -0.36 -46.10 9.54
N HIS A 220 -0.67 -46.95 8.56
CA HIS A 220 -1.12 -48.32 8.82
C HIS A 220 -0.38 -49.44 8.07
N ASP A 221 0.75 -49.16 7.41
CA ASP A 221 1.49 -50.19 6.65
C ASP A 221 3.00 -50.17 6.93
N GLN A 222 3.36 -50.26 8.22
CA GLN A 222 4.70 -50.70 8.63
C GLN A 222 4.57 -51.77 9.71
N ASP A 223 4.16 -52.98 9.31
CA ASP A 223 4.61 -54.19 10.01
C ASP A 223 4.43 -55.45 9.15
N LYS A 224 5.47 -55.83 8.38
CA LYS A 224 6.01 -57.21 8.29
C LYS A 224 7.09 -57.39 7.20
N PRO A 225 8.02 -58.34 7.39
CA PRO A 225 9.20 -58.50 6.55
C PRO A 225 9.04 -59.56 5.45
N GLY A 226 9.80 -59.38 4.36
CA GLY A 226 10.32 -60.49 3.56
C GLY A 226 9.91 -60.54 2.08
N GLY A 227 10.92 -60.57 1.21
CA GLY A 227 10.91 -61.48 0.06
C GLY A 227 10.93 -60.88 -1.35
N ARG A 228 12.13 -60.94 -1.95
CA ARG A 228 12.45 -61.38 -3.32
C ARG A 228 11.98 -60.55 -4.55
N HIS A 229 13.00 -60.13 -5.31
CA HIS A 229 13.18 -60.31 -6.78
C HIS A 229 12.02 -59.97 -7.74
N VAL A 230 12.24 -59.09 -8.73
CA VAL A 230 12.71 -59.36 -10.12
C VAL A 230 12.61 -58.06 -10.94
N GLN A 231 13.55 -57.92 -11.88
CA GLN A 231 13.70 -56.99 -13.01
C GLN A 231 12.41 -56.60 -13.76
N PHE A 232 12.33 -55.37 -14.29
CA PHE A 232 12.73 -54.98 -15.66
C PHE A 232 13.06 -53.49 -15.69
#